data_AF-B2WLW9-F1
#
_entry.id   AF-B2WLW9-F1
#
_cell.length_a   1.000
_cell.length_b   1.000
_cell.length_c   1.000
_cell.angle_alpha   90.00
_cell.angle_beta   90.00
_cell.angle_gamma   90.00
#
_symmetry.space_group_name_H-M   'P 1'
#
loop_
_entity.id
_entity.type
_entity.pdbx_description
1 polymer ?
#
loop_
_entity_poly.entity_id
_entity_poly.type
_entity_poly.pdbx_seq_one_letter_code
_entity_poly.pdbx_strand_id
1 'polypeptide(L)'
;MDLDGPNTTSNTTLGALPSLLLNQSFPGYSLLSQLLQRHLGVDVSVILPTLFGFWALFYSGRAVYMYLYDYVLVYFVSTLHIERADNLYDSTMDWVSAHNMTATSRDIIAGTDARGYDSDNDDDEDIIDNGTGIFNYSKWSRTVPPHYVPYYGNLTFRHNGRWFMLTHTRGDAIPTRYGGAMREENLTIRCLGRSMQPLKDLLCNIKVWDSEKEVCVTAVWRPAPRDTQERRWERSVSRMARPISTVSLDLEQKVNLVRDINEYLQPVTARGIPHRRGYLFHGPPGTGKTSLSFALAGILGLNVHCISLNERGLTELCLNQLFKDLPRRCIVLLEDIDPAGLRREELDSNSDPSPAGPDDAEDSVDSGPDGPYGPAATEVKDSSKKKNPDEDFLKLVTAVLPKVDTFSPERIADMAERFAEQLPEDTFSPAEVQGYLLKKKRDPVQALEEVCKWRDSVLEAKKKGTKVVSEK
;
A
#
# COMPACT_ATOMS: atom_id res chain seq x y z
N MET A 1 113.04 26.15 -9.48
CA MET A 1 112.23 26.06 -10.71
C MET A 1 111.07 25.15 -10.38
N ASP A 2 109.89 25.70 -10.58
CA ASP A 2 108.59 25.22 -10.18
C ASP A 2 108.15 24.09 -11.15
N LEU A 3 107.15 23.24 -10.88
CA LEU A 3 105.79 23.54 -10.46
C LEU A 3 105.13 22.39 -9.66
N ASP A 4 104.01 22.72 -9.01
CA ASP A 4 103.15 21.81 -8.24
C ASP A 4 102.35 20.78 -9.04
N GLY A 5 101.86 19.76 -8.33
CA GLY A 5 100.85 18.82 -8.83
C GLY A 5 100.41 17.78 -7.78
N PRO A 6 99.55 18.14 -6.80
CA PRO A 6 99.12 17.22 -5.75
C PRO A 6 98.08 16.19 -6.23
N ASN A 7 98.14 14.98 -5.67
CA ASN A 7 97.21 13.89 -5.97
C ASN A 7 95.82 14.12 -5.32
N THR A 8 94.76 14.15 -6.12
CA THR A 8 93.37 13.89 -5.67
C THR A 8 92.55 13.20 -6.76
N THR A 9 92.74 11.89 -6.91
CA THR A 9 91.85 11.04 -7.72
C THR A 9 90.57 10.66 -6.95
N SER A 10 89.46 10.61 -7.68
CA SER A 10 88.22 9.86 -7.36
C SER A 10 87.65 9.94 -5.94
N ASN A 11 86.62 10.78 -5.72
CA ASN A 11 85.51 10.47 -4.80
C ASN A 11 84.23 11.34 -4.97
N THR A 12 84.12 12.16 -6.01
CA THR A 12 83.02 13.14 -6.19
C THR A 12 81.88 12.71 -7.13
N THR A 13 81.99 11.55 -7.79
CA THR A 13 81.07 11.18 -8.90
C THR A 13 79.74 10.55 -8.47
N LEU A 14 79.63 9.90 -7.31
CA LEU A 14 78.37 9.29 -6.87
C LEU A 14 77.36 10.31 -6.28
N GLY A 15 77.84 11.31 -5.55
CA GLY A 15 76.98 12.29 -4.87
C GLY A 15 76.27 13.30 -5.78
N ALA A 16 76.79 13.51 -7.00
CA ALA A 16 76.27 14.52 -7.94
C ALA A 16 75.21 13.97 -8.93
N LEU A 17 74.99 12.66 -8.97
CA LEU A 17 74.02 12.04 -9.89
C LEU A 17 72.57 12.52 -9.65
N PRO A 18 72.06 12.65 -8.40
CA PRO A 18 70.68 13.10 -8.17
C PRO A 18 70.43 14.55 -8.64
N SER A 19 71.39 15.46 -8.42
CA SER A 19 71.23 16.87 -8.78
C SER A 19 71.34 17.12 -10.29
N LEU A 20 72.14 16.32 -11.01
CA LEU A 20 72.17 16.35 -12.48
C LEU A 20 70.85 15.88 -13.09
N LEU A 21 70.32 14.74 -12.64
CA LEU A 21 69.04 14.19 -13.12
C LEU A 21 67.86 15.13 -12.80
N LEU A 22 67.86 15.77 -11.63
CA LEU A 22 66.82 16.73 -11.25
C LEU A 22 66.84 17.99 -12.13
N ASN A 23 68.02 18.55 -12.42
CA ASN A 23 68.13 19.75 -13.27
C ASN A 23 67.85 19.46 -14.76
N GLN A 24 68.01 18.21 -15.20
CA GLN A 24 67.55 17.74 -16.51
C GLN A 24 66.02 17.55 -16.56
N SER A 25 65.40 17.15 -15.44
CA SER A 25 63.95 16.93 -15.34
C SER A 25 63.16 18.22 -15.14
N PHE A 26 63.75 19.21 -14.46
CA PHE A 26 63.14 20.50 -14.14
C PHE A 26 64.11 21.65 -14.48
N PRO A 27 64.01 22.25 -15.68
CA PRO A 27 64.89 23.34 -16.09
C PRO A 27 64.84 24.53 -15.12
N GLY A 28 65.99 24.90 -14.56
CA GLY A 28 66.11 25.99 -13.57
C GLY A 28 66.17 25.55 -12.11
N TYR A 29 66.11 24.24 -11.83
CA TYR A 29 66.26 23.67 -10.47
C TYR A 29 67.50 24.21 -9.73
N SER A 30 68.63 24.41 -10.42
CA SER A 30 69.86 24.94 -9.82
C SER A 30 69.73 26.37 -9.25
N LEU A 31 68.96 27.25 -9.92
CA LEU A 31 68.70 28.61 -9.43
C LEU A 31 67.75 28.58 -8.23
N LEU A 32 66.71 27.73 -8.30
CA LEU A 32 65.77 27.54 -7.21
C LEU A 32 66.47 26.98 -5.95
N SER A 33 67.36 25.99 -6.11
CA SER A 33 68.08 25.39 -4.99
C SER A 33 69.01 26.39 -4.29
N GLN A 34 69.74 27.21 -5.05
CA GLN A 34 70.62 28.24 -4.48
C GLN A 34 69.83 29.33 -3.72
N LEU A 35 68.66 29.72 -4.24
CA LEU A 35 67.83 30.76 -3.62
C LEU A 35 67.16 30.25 -2.32
N LEU A 36 66.63 29.02 -2.31
CA LEU A 36 66.10 28.39 -1.10
C LEU A 36 67.18 28.18 -0.04
N GLN A 37 68.34 27.63 -0.42
CA GLN A 37 69.45 27.37 0.52
C GLN A 37 69.93 28.68 1.17
N ARG A 38 69.94 29.80 0.41
CA ARG A 38 70.34 31.13 0.92
C ARG A 38 69.31 31.80 1.85
N HIS A 39 68.01 31.53 1.68
CA HIS A 39 66.94 32.18 2.48
C HIS A 39 66.39 31.33 3.62
N LEU A 40 66.46 29.99 3.52
CA LEU A 40 65.87 29.06 4.49
C LEU A 40 66.91 28.11 5.11
N GLY A 41 68.12 28.01 4.55
CA GLY A 41 69.20 27.18 5.12
C GLY A 41 68.98 25.66 4.97
N VAL A 42 68.08 25.21 4.09
CA VAL A 42 67.73 23.79 3.94
C VAL A 42 68.08 23.27 2.54
N ASP A 43 68.70 22.09 2.48
CA ASP A 43 69.19 21.48 1.24
C ASP A 43 68.06 20.88 0.39
N VAL A 44 67.67 21.57 -0.67
CA VAL A 44 66.61 21.17 -1.61
C VAL A 44 66.83 19.78 -2.23
N SER A 45 68.09 19.36 -2.35
CA SER A 45 68.50 18.02 -2.80
C SER A 45 68.07 16.88 -1.85
N VAL A 46 67.76 17.17 -0.60
CA VAL A 46 67.23 16.21 0.39
C VAL A 46 65.71 16.35 0.52
N ILE A 47 65.20 17.59 0.48
CA ILE A 47 63.76 17.88 0.57
C ILE A 47 63.00 17.27 -0.62
N LEU A 48 63.45 17.48 -1.86
CA LEU A 48 62.66 17.08 -3.03
C LEU A 48 62.51 15.56 -3.15
N PRO A 49 63.56 14.73 -2.98
CA PRO A 49 63.41 13.27 -3.01
C PRO A 49 62.61 12.71 -1.82
N THR A 50 62.66 13.34 -0.65
CA THR A 50 61.85 12.90 0.51
C THR A 50 60.37 13.24 0.33
N LEU A 51 60.04 14.45 -0.16
CA LEU A 51 58.66 14.80 -0.55
C LEU A 51 58.13 13.91 -1.69
N PHE A 52 58.96 13.62 -2.69
CA PHE A 52 58.59 12.69 -3.77
C PHE A 52 58.39 11.27 -3.24
N GLY A 53 59.22 10.83 -2.28
CA GLY A 53 59.05 9.55 -1.58
C GLY A 53 57.73 9.46 -0.81
N PHE A 54 57.36 10.50 -0.06
CA PHE A 54 56.06 10.58 0.61
C PHE A 54 54.90 10.61 -0.37
N TRP A 55 55.01 11.34 -1.48
CA TRP A 55 53.98 11.40 -2.53
C TRP A 55 53.80 10.03 -3.22
N ALA A 56 54.90 9.36 -3.55
CA ALA A 56 54.89 8.02 -4.15
C ALA A 56 54.34 6.96 -3.16
N LEU A 57 54.71 7.04 -1.87
CA LEU A 57 54.17 6.17 -0.82
C LEU A 57 52.66 6.39 -0.62
N PHE A 58 52.20 7.64 -0.61
CA PHE A 58 50.77 7.97 -0.51
C PHE A 58 50.00 7.48 -1.75
N TYR A 59 50.53 7.71 -2.96
CA TYR A 59 49.86 7.31 -4.19
C TYR A 59 49.80 5.78 -4.36
N SER A 60 50.90 5.08 -4.06
CA SER A 60 50.96 3.61 -4.07
C SER A 60 50.09 2.99 -2.96
N GLY A 61 50.11 3.55 -1.75
CA GLY A 61 49.21 3.15 -0.67
C GLY A 61 47.74 3.32 -1.04
N ARG A 62 47.38 4.43 -1.69
CA ARG A 62 46.02 4.66 -2.23
C ARG A 62 45.66 3.66 -3.33
N ALA A 63 46.59 3.32 -4.22
CA ALA A 63 46.35 2.33 -5.26
C ALA A 63 46.14 0.92 -4.68
N VAL A 64 47.00 0.49 -3.75
CA VAL A 64 46.87 -0.78 -3.02
C VAL A 64 45.56 -0.84 -2.24
N TYR A 65 45.16 0.26 -1.58
CA TYR A 65 43.87 0.36 -0.90
C TYR A 65 42.70 0.13 -1.87
N MET A 66 42.69 0.78 -3.05
CA MET A 66 41.61 0.61 -4.04
C MET A 66 41.54 -0.83 -4.56
N TYR A 67 42.68 -1.43 -4.94
CA TYR A 67 42.72 -2.83 -5.37
C TYR A 67 42.25 -3.81 -4.28
N LEU A 68 42.63 -3.58 -3.02
CA LEU A 68 42.20 -4.41 -1.89
C LEU A 68 40.71 -4.23 -1.59
N TYR A 69 40.21 -2.99 -1.68
CA TYR A 69 38.79 -2.66 -1.49
C TYR A 69 37.91 -3.34 -2.55
N ASP A 70 38.27 -3.23 -3.83
CA ASP A 70 37.56 -3.90 -4.92
C ASP A 70 37.62 -5.43 -4.80
N TYR A 71 38.77 -5.97 -4.39
CA TYR A 71 38.91 -7.41 -4.11
C TYR A 71 37.99 -7.86 -2.95
N VAL A 72 37.89 -7.07 -1.87
CA VAL A 72 36.96 -7.35 -0.77
C VAL A 72 35.50 -7.26 -1.23
N LEU A 73 35.14 -6.25 -2.04
CA LEU A 73 33.79 -6.14 -2.61
C LEU A 73 33.44 -7.33 -3.50
N VAL A 74 34.34 -7.79 -4.37
CA VAL A 74 34.07 -8.89 -5.31
C VAL A 74 34.01 -10.26 -4.62
N TYR A 75 34.89 -10.54 -3.63
CA TYR A 75 35.05 -11.89 -3.06
C TYR A 75 34.47 -12.08 -1.65
N PHE A 76 34.02 -11.01 -0.99
CA PHE A 76 33.51 -11.06 0.40
C PHE A 76 32.22 -10.26 0.64
N VAL A 77 31.69 -9.55 -0.36
CA VAL A 77 30.42 -8.80 -0.25
C VAL A 77 29.42 -9.29 -1.29
N SER A 78 28.27 -9.79 -0.82
CA SER A 78 27.16 -10.10 -1.71
C SER A 78 26.44 -8.79 -2.07
N THR A 79 26.14 -8.57 -3.36
CA THR A 79 25.46 -7.36 -3.86
C THR A 79 24.16 -7.73 -4.57
N LEU A 80 23.09 -7.01 -4.24
CA LEU A 80 21.78 -7.02 -4.87
C LEU A 80 21.55 -5.67 -5.56
N HIS A 81 20.87 -5.67 -6.71
CA HIS A 81 20.44 -4.48 -7.43
C HIS A 81 18.91 -4.48 -7.54
N ILE A 82 18.28 -3.31 -7.39
CA ILE A 82 16.84 -3.07 -7.50
C ILE A 82 16.67 -1.84 -8.39
N GLU A 83 15.94 -2.00 -9.49
CA GLU A 83 15.63 -0.95 -10.45
C GLU A 83 14.39 -0.16 -10.00
N ARG A 84 14.33 1.15 -10.25
CA ARG A 84 13.15 1.99 -9.96
C ARG A 84 11.84 1.49 -10.60
N ALA A 85 11.92 0.68 -11.65
CA ALA A 85 10.76 0.15 -12.35
C ALA A 85 10.04 -1.00 -11.59
N ASP A 86 10.67 -1.58 -10.56
CA ASP A 86 10.06 -2.58 -9.69
C ASP A 86 9.43 -1.91 -8.46
N ASN A 87 8.19 -2.29 -8.10
CA ASN A 87 7.51 -1.85 -6.88
C ASN A 87 8.39 -2.03 -5.63
N LEU A 88 9.24 -3.07 -5.62
CA LEU A 88 10.19 -3.37 -4.55
C LEU A 88 11.13 -2.20 -4.20
N TYR A 89 11.36 -1.26 -5.14
CA TYR A 89 12.12 -0.04 -4.90
C TYR A 89 11.42 0.86 -3.87
N ASP A 90 10.14 1.16 -4.08
CA ASP A 90 9.32 1.97 -3.16
C ASP A 90 9.17 1.24 -1.82
N SER A 91 8.80 -0.04 -1.84
CA SER A 91 8.69 -0.88 -0.62
C SER A 91 9.97 -0.87 0.23
N THR A 92 11.14 -0.87 -0.42
CA THR A 92 12.44 -0.83 0.28
C THR A 92 12.72 0.55 0.88
N MET A 93 12.42 1.64 0.17
CA MET A 93 12.62 3.00 0.69
C MET A 93 11.67 3.31 1.87
N ASP A 94 10.41 2.89 1.77
CA ASP A 94 9.43 2.96 2.85
C ASP A 94 9.89 2.14 4.07
N TRP A 95 10.35 0.90 3.87
CA TRP A 95 10.84 0.06 4.97
C TRP A 95 12.07 0.67 5.67
N VAL A 96 13.04 1.20 4.91
CA VAL A 96 14.28 1.80 5.43
C VAL A 96 14.01 3.09 6.21
N SER A 97 13.04 3.90 5.77
CA SER A 97 12.62 5.10 6.49
C SER A 97 11.86 4.76 7.78
N ALA A 98 10.89 3.83 7.71
CA ALA A 98 10.09 3.40 8.86
C ALA A 98 10.94 2.78 9.98
N HIS A 99 11.99 2.01 9.65
CA HIS A 99 12.88 1.39 10.64
C HIS A 99 13.93 2.35 11.23
N ASN A 100 13.78 3.67 11.00
CA ASN A 100 14.66 4.74 11.51
C ASN A 100 16.15 4.53 11.22
N MET A 101 16.47 3.79 10.15
CA MET A 101 17.85 3.58 9.71
C MET A 101 18.46 4.88 9.19
N THR A 102 17.59 5.76 8.68
CA THR A 102 17.85 7.18 8.40
C THR A 102 18.53 7.94 9.53
N ALA A 103 18.40 7.55 10.82
CA ALA A 103 19.16 8.16 11.92
C ALA A 103 20.70 8.01 11.81
N THR A 104 21.18 7.10 10.96
CA THR A 104 22.63 6.98 10.63
C THR A 104 23.02 7.87 9.43
N SER A 105 22.05 8.25 8.59
CA SER A 105 22.28 9.22 7.52
C SER A 105 22.29 10.65 8.08
N ARG A 106 23.02 11.55 7.41
CA ARG A 106 22.90 13.01 7.61
C ARG A 106 22.11 13.70 6.49
N ASP A 107 21.89 12.98 5.39
CA ASP A 107 21.21 13.49 4.20
C ASP A 107 19.91 12.70 3.98
N ILE A 108 18.80 13.42 3.86
CA ILE A 108 17.44 12.89 3.68
C ILE A 108 16.68 13.70 2.63
N ILE A 109 15.72 13.06 1.97
CA ILE A 109 14.73 13.69 1.09
C ILE A 109 13.41 13.78 1.86
N ALA A 110 12.86 14.98 1.99
CA ALA A 110 11.50 15.18 2.47
C ALA A 110 10.51 15.03 1.32
N GLY A 111 9.46 14.22 1.52
CA GLY A 111 8.32 14.11 0.61
C GLY A 111 7.02 14.43 1.33
N THR A 112 6.16 15.22 0.69
CA THR A 112 4.75 15.32 1.06
C THR A 112 3.99 14.21 0.36
N ASP A 113 3.32 13.32 1.10
CA ASP A 113 2.65 12.20 0.43
C ASP A 113 1.35 12.64 -0.25
N ALA A 114 1.42 12.81 -1.56
CA ALA A 114 0.26 13.10 -2.40
C ALA A 114 -0.58 11.84 -2.72
N ARG A 115 -0.21 10.64 -2.24
CA ARG A 115 -0.90 9.36 -2.51
C ARG A 115 -2.21 9.17 -1.72
N GLY A 116 -2.98 10.24 -1.51
CA GLY A 116 -4.41 10.18 -1.17
C GLY A 116 -4.76 9.50 0.16
N TYR A 117 -4.38 10.11 1.28
CA TYR A 117 -4.81 9.69 2.61
C TYR A 117 -6.23 10.19 2.92
N ASP A 118 -7.23 9.46 2.44
CA ASP A 118 -8.57 9.41 3.06
C ASP A 118 -8.47 8.54 4.33
N SER A 119 -7.60 8.98 5.25
CA SER A 119 -7.21 8.26 6.47
C SER A 119 -7.98 8.83 7.65
N ASP A 120 -9.19 8.33 7.84
CA ASP A 120 -10.02 8.54 9.02
C ASP A 120 -9.36 7.87 10.25
N ASN A 121 -8.19 8.37 10.68
CA ASN A 121 -7.62 8.07 11.98
C ASN A 121 -8.40 8.89 13.01
N ASP A 122 -9.34 8.26 13.71
CA ASP A 122 -10.18 8.86 14.76
C ASP A 122 -9.37 9.37 16.01
N ASP A 123 -8.03 9.31 15.98
CA ASP A 123 -7.13 9.70 17.09
C ASP A 123 -6.81 11.23 17.16
N ASP A 124 -7.08 12.00 16.10
CA ASP A 124 -6.80 13.46 16.02
C ASP A 124 -7.93 14.33 16.66
N GLU A 125 -8.25 14.16 17.95
CA GLU A 125 -9.30 14.99 18.61
C GLU A 125 -8.98 16.51 18.67
N ASP A 126 -7.70 16.91 18.54
CA ASP A 126 -7.21 18.27 18.79
C ASP A 126 -7.42 19.29 17.65
N ILE A 127 -8.05 18.92 16.52
CA ILE A 127 -8.18 19.79 15.32
C ILE A 127 -9.62 20.36 15.16
N ILE A 128 -10.42 20.36 16.25
CA ILE A 128 -11.73 21.02 16.31
C ILE A 128 -11.56 22.52 16.63
N ASP A 129 -11.95 23.38 15.68
CA ASP A 129 -11.85 24.84 15.80
C ASP A 129 -12.78 25.40 16.90
N ASN A 130 -12.18 26.05 17.91
CA ASN A 130 -12.84 26.60 19.10
C ASN A 130 -13.90 27.66 18.77
N GLY A 131 -15.12 27.21 18.46
CA GLY A 131 -16.32 28.03 18.33
C GLY A 131 -17.11 27.86 17.03
N THR A 132 -16.60 27.14 16.02
CA THR A 132 -17.29 26.99 14.72
C THR A 132 -17.70 25.57 14.36
N GLY A 133 -16.98 24.54 14.83
CA GLY A 133 -17.30 23.14 14.54
C GLY A 133 -17.15 22.72 13.07
N ILE A 134 -16.59 23.58 12.21
CA ILE A 134 -16.38 23.30 10.78
C ILE A 134 -14.95 22.80 10.59
N PHE A 135 -14.79 21.52 10.26
CA PHE A 135 -13.50 20.94 9.91
C PHE A 135 -12.92 21.63 8.68
N ASN A 136 -11.75 22.26 8.84
CA ASN A 136 -11.07 22.95 7.75
C ASN A 136 -9.93 22.07 7.21
N TYR A 137 -10.21 21.36 6.12
CA TYR A 137 -9.25 20.48 5.43
C TYR A 137 -7.91 21.18 5.12
N SER A 138 -7.92 22.49 4.84
CA SER A 138 -6.68 23.26 4.56
C SER A 138 -5.87 23.67 5.80
N LYS A 139 -6.43 23.50 7.01
CA LYS A 139 -5.67 23.51 8.28
C LYS A 139 -5.09 22.12 8.57
N TRP A 140 -5.91 21.06 8.47
CA TRP A 140 -5.50 19.68 8.74
C TRP A 140 -4.42 19.18 7.76
N SER A 141 -4.51 19.51 6.46
CA SER A 141 -3.45 19.16 5.49
C SER A 141 -2.10 19.87 5.72
N ARG A 142 -2.00 20.73 6.75
CA ARG A 142 -0.75 21.35 7.22
C ARG A 142 -0.24 20.74 8.53
N THR A 143 -1.03 19.93 9.24
CA THR A 143 -0.60 19.19 10.43
C THR A 143 -0.04 17.81 10.09
N VAL A 144 -0.40 17.24 8.93
CA VAL A 144 0.21 16.02 8.39
C VAL A 144 1.72 16.23 8.19
N PRO A 145 2.59 15.46 8.88
CA PRO A 145 4.03 15.60 8.74
C PRO A 145 4.53 15.05 7.38
N PRO A 146 5.57 15.64 6.78
CA PRO A 146 6.21 15.06 5.60
C PRO A 146 6.93 13.76 5.96
N HIS A 147 6.96 12.79 5.05
CA HIS A 147 7.79 11.59 5.20
C HIS A 147 9.25 11.90 4.81
N TYR A 148 10.19 11.15 5.39
CA TYR A 148 11.62 11.35 5.17
C TYR A 148 12.30 10.06 4.70
N VAL A 149 12.74 10.03 3.44
CA VAL A 149 13.47 8.89 2.86
C VAL A 149 14.97 9.20 2.73
N PRO A 150 15.86 8.20 2.65
CA PRO A 150 17.31 8.43 2.49
C PRO A 150 17.65 9.24 1.22
N TYR A 151 18.58 10.18 1.32
CA TYR A 151 19.16 10.84 0.14
C TYR A 151 20.04 9.88 -0.68
N TYR A 152 20.46 10.31 -1.87
CA TYR A 152 21.43 9.57 -2.70
C TYR A 152 22.77 9.43 -1.96
N GLY A 153 23.37 8.25 -1.96
CA GLY A 153 24.60 7.97 -1.23
C GLY A 153 24.60 6.60 -0.57
N ASN A 154 25.42 6.45 0.48
CA ASN A 154 25.65 5.18 1.18
C ASN A 154 25.10 5.26 2.61
N LEU A 155 24.03 4.52 2.89
CA LEU A 155 23.52 4.28 4.25
C LEU A 155 23.98 2.90 4.72
N THR A 156 24.60 2.82 5.90
CA THR A 156 24.91 1.53 6.56
C THR A 156 23.93 1.26 7.68
N PHE A 157 23.48 0.00 7.80
CA PHE A 157 22.55 -0.42 8.84
C PHE A 157 22.81 -1.85 9.31
N ARG A 158 22.22 -2.22 10.45
CA ARG A 158 22.34 -3.56 11.03
C ARG A 158 20.98 -4.22 11.17
N HIS A 159 20.77 -5.33 10.47
CA HIS A 159 19.53 -6.13 10.50
C HIS A 159 19.85 -7.59 10.82
N ASN A 160 19.06 -8.24 11.68
CA ASN A 160 19.27 -9.63 12.12
C ASN A 160 20.74 -9.97 12.48
N GLY A 161 21.41 -9.05 13.18
CA GLY A 161 22.82 -9.19 13.61
C GLY A 161 23.88 -8.98 12.52
N ARG A 162 23.49 -8.75 11.26
CA ARG A 162 24.40 -8.57 10.11
C ARG A 162 24.45 -7.11 9.66
N TRP A 163 25.58 -6.71 9.08
CA TRP A 163 25.75 -5.39 8.48
C TRP A 163 25.36 -5.39 7.00
N PHE A 164 24.53 -4.42 6.64
CA PHE A 164 24.12 -4.11 5.28
C PHE A 164 24.54 -2.69 4.92
N MET A 165 24.78 -2.44 3.64
CA MET A 165 25.01 -1.11 3.07
C MET A 165 24.06 -0.90 1.90
N LEU A 166 23.17 0.08 2.05
CA LEU A 166 22.28 0.57 1.02
C LEU A 166 22.98 1.69 0.26
N THR A 167 23.29 1.47 -1.00
CA THR A 167 23.89 2.46 -1.89
C THR A 167 22.83 2.87 -2.91
N HIS A 168 22.26 4.05 -2.71
CA HIS A 168 21.24 4.69 -3.56
C HIS A 168 21.95 5.58 -4.58
N THR A 169 21.95 5.18 -5.86
CA THR A 169 22.65 5.89 -6.93
C THR A 169 21.69 6.53 -7.93
N ARG A 170 22.12 7.65 -8.49
CA ARG A 170 21.43 8.38 -9.54
C ARG A 170 22.30 8.33 -10.81
N GLY A 171 21.74 7.79 -11.89
CA GLY A 171 22.35 7.82 -13.21
C GLY A 171 22.31 9.21 -13.83
N ASP A 172 23.11 9.39 -14.88
CA ASP A 172 23.14 10.63 -15.66
C ASP A 172 21.81 10.90 -16.38
N ALA A 173 21.60 12.16 -16.74
CA ALA A 173 20.41 12.61 -17.45
C ALA A 173 20.47 12.22 -18.94
N ILE A 174 19.79 11.14 -19.32
CA ILE A 174 19.66 10.72 -20.72
C ILE A 174 18.62 11.63 -21.40
N PRO A 175 19.00 12.44 -22.41
CA PRO A 175 18.05 13.30 -23.11
C PRO A 175 17.11 12.47 -23.98
N THR A 176 15.81 12.59 -23.76
CA THR A 176 14.79 11.91 -24.57
C THR A 176 14.41 12.75 -25.79
N ARG A 177 14.01 12.09 -26.89
CA ARG A 177 13.73 12.74 -28.18
C ARG A 177 12.62 13.80 -28.17
N TYR A 178 11.85 13.89 -27.09
CA TYR A 178 10.73 14.82 -26.91
C TYR A 178 10.99 15.87 -25.82
N GLY A 179 12.26 16.23 -25.59
CA GLY A 179 12.64 17.35 -24.72
C GLY A 179 12.63 17.05 -23.22
N GLY A 180 12.51 15.78 -22.84
CA GLY A 180 12.66 15.33 -21.45
C GLY A 180 14.11 14.92 -21.12
N ALA A 181 14.39 14.79 -19.82
CA ALA A 181 15.60 14.16 -19.32
C ALA A 181 15.19 12.96 -18.47
N MET A 182 15.35 11.75 -19.01
CA MET A 182 15.15 10.52 -18.24
C MET A 182 16.36 10.33 -17.33
N ARG A 183 16.12 10.00 -16.06
CA ARG A 183 17.16 9.69 -15.07
C ARG A 183 16.85 8.34 -14.47
N GLU A 184 17.81 7.44 -14.59
CA GLU A 184 17.78 6.16 -13.88
C GLU A 184 18.12 6.41 -12.40
N GLU A 185 17.37 5.81 -11.50
CA GLU A 185 17.65 5.79 -10.07
C GLU A 185 17.72 4.31 -9.69
N ASN A 186 18.85 3.89 -9.13
CA ASN A 186 19.18 2.48 -8.91
C ASN A 186 19.54 2.28 -7.45
N LEU A 187 18.89 1.31 -6.81
CA LEU A 187 19.10 0.98 -5.42
C LEU A 187 19.93 -0.30 -5.33
N THR A 188 21.00 -0.27 -4.55
CA THR A 188 21.88 -1.45 -4.41
C THR A 188 22.05 -1.80 -2.94
N ILE A 189 21.80 -3.06 -2.59
CA ILE A 189 21.93 -3.56 -1.22
C ILE A 189 23.12 -4.51 -1.15
N ARG A 190 24.09 -4.17 -0.32
CA ARG A 190 25.31 -4.96 -0.09
C ARG A 190 25.28 -5.58 1.31
N CYS A 191 25.68 -6.84 1.43
CA CYS A 191 25.81 -7.54 2.71
C CYS A 191 27.21 -8.10 2.88
N LEU A 192 27.81 -7.93 4.07
CA LEU A 192 29.09 -8.58 4.38
C LEU A 192 28.88 -10.12 4.44
N GLY A 193 29.58 -10.84 3.58
CA GLY A 193 29.54 -12.30 3.48
C GLY A 193 29.38 -12.83 2.06
N ARG A 194 29.83 -14.08 1.86
CA ARG A 194 29.79 -14.81 0.57
C ARG A 194 28.43 -15.48 0.26
N SER A 195 27.41 -15.27 1.10
CA SER A 195 26.10 -15.88 0.92
C SER A 195 25.07 -14.82 0.54
N MET A 196 24.31 -15.10 -0.52
CA MET A 196 23.19 -14.26 -0.98
C MET A 196 21.93 -14.42 -0.11
N GLN A 197 21.84 -15.47 0.73
CA GLN A 197 20.63 -15.73 1.51
C GLN A 197 20.20 -14.55 2.40
N PRO A 198 21.08 -13.87 3.18
CA PRO A 198 20.67 -12.74 4.03
C PRO A 198 20.07 -11.55 3.28
N LEU A 199 20.39 -11.38 1.99
CA LEU A 199 19.76 -10.37 1.13
C LEU A 199 18.37 -10.82 0.68
N LYS A 200 18.18 -12.11 0.38
CA LYS A 200 16.86 -12.69 0.08
C LYS A 200 15.95 -12.70 1.31
N ASP A 201 16.49 -13.04 2.48
CA ASP A 201 15.80 -13.01 3.76
C ASP A 201 15.33 -11.57 4.07
N LEU A 202 16.21 -10.57 3.87
CA LEU A 202 15.87 -9.15 4.00
C LEU A 202 14.75 -8.73 3.03
N LEU A 203 14.85 -9.07 1.74
CA LEU A 203 13.79 -8.76 0.76
C LEU A 203 12.46 -9.45 1.08
N CYS A 204 12.50 -10.68 1.61
CA CYS A 204 11.30 -11.39 2.02
C CYS A 204 10.63 -10.68 3.21
N ASN A 205 11.41 -10.24 4.19
CA ASN A 205 10.90 -9.47 5.33
C ASN A 205 10.33 -8.10 4.90
N ILE A 206 11.01 -7.38 4.00
CA ILE A 206 10.51 -6.12 3.42
C ILE A 206 9.16 -6.35 2.74
N LYS A 207 9.05 -7.41 1.92
CA LYS A 207 7.83 -7.73 1.19
C LYS A 207 6.67 -8.16 2.10
N VAL A 208 6.94 -8.88 3.20
CA VAL A 208 5.91 -9.21 4.19
C VAL A 208 5.38 -7.94 4.85
N TRP A 209 6.27 -7.10 5.37
CA TRP A 209 5.93 -5.81 6.00
C TRP A 209 5.13 -4.88 5.07
N ASP A 210 5.53 -4.80 3.80
CA ASP A 210 4.81 -3.98 2.80
C ASP A 210 3.43 -4.58 2.46
N SER A 211 3.30 -5.91 2.41
CA SER A 211 1.99 -6.55 2.21
C SER A 211 1.05 -6.38 3.42
N GLU A 212 1.58 -6.30 4.64
CA GLU A 212 0.80 -5.97 5.84
C GLU A 212 0.28 -4.52 5.79
N LYS A 213 1.02 -3.60 5.15
CA LYS A 213 0.61 -2.21 4.87
C LYS A 213 -0.44 -2.12 3.76
N GLU A 214 -0.28 -2.86 2.65
CA GLU A 214 -1.22 -2.83 1.52
C GLU A 214 -2.62 -3.39 1.84
N VAL A 215 -2.72 -4.46 2.65
CA VAL A 215 -4.01 -5.11 2.99
C VAL A 215 -5.01 -4.15 3.65
N CYS A 216 -4.53 -3.08 4.30
CA CYS A 216 -5.40 -2.06 4.89
C CYS A 216 -6.14 -1.19 3.87
N VAL A 217 -5.77 -1.18 2.58
CA VAL A 217 -6.27 -0.19 1.59
C VAL A 217 -6.75 -0.84 0.29
N THR A 218 -8.03 -0.65 -0.03
CA THR A 218 -8.64 -1.05 -1.31
C THR A 218 -8.71 0.13 -2.27
N ALA A 219 -8.17 0.00 -3.50
CA ALA A 219 -8.37 1.00 -4.54
C ALA A 219 -9.68 0.76 -5.31
N VAL A 220 -10.46 1.83 -5.52
CA VAL A 220 -11.74 1.82 -6.22
C VAL A 220 -11.57 2.48 -7.59
N TRP A 221 -11.58 1.64 -8.62
CA TRP A 221 -11.46 2.02 -10.02
C TRP A 221 -12.83 2.25 -10.65
N ARG A 222 -12.94 3.23 -11.54
CA ARG A 222 -14.15 3.55 -12.31
C ARG A 222 -13.78 3.85 -13.76
N PRO A 223 -14.72 3.75 -14.72
CA PRO A 223 -14.49 4.22 -16.08
C PRO A 223 -14.20 5.73 -16.10
N ALA A 224 -13.26 6.15 -16.94
CA ALA A 224 -12.96 7.55 -17.19
C ALA A 224 -14.22 8.32 -17.67
N PRO A 225 -14.40 9.60 -17.27
CA PRO A 225 -15.44 10.46 -17.83
C PRO A 225 -15.38 10.60 -19.36
N ARG A 226 -16.50 10.98 -19.96
CA ARG A 226 -16.81 10.97 -21.41
C ARG A 226 -15.82 11.71 -22.35
N ASP A 227 -14.84 12.44 -21.83
CA ASP A 227 -13.96 13.33 -22.60
C ASP A 227 -12.89 12.59 -23.42
N THR A 228 -12.67 11.29 -23.14
CA THR A 228 -11.84 10.41 -23.98
C THR A 228 -12.68 9.46 -24.83
N GLN A 229 -12.26 9.22 -26.08
CA GLN A 229 -12.90 8.26 -26.99
C GLN A 229 -12.71 6.79 -26.55
N GLU A 230 -11.80 6.54 -25.60
CA GLU A 230 -11.54 5.24 -25.00
C GLU A 230 -11.81 5.32 -23.49
N ARG A 231 -12.86 4.64 -23.01
CA ARG A 231 -13.12 4.52 -21.56
C ARG A 231 -12.10 3.58 -20.93
N ARG A 232 -10.99 4.13 -20.40
CA ARG A 232 -10.04 3.40 -19.54
C ARG A 232 -10.51 3.35 -18.09
N TRP A 233 -9.88 2.47 -17.32
CA TRP A 233 -10.01 2.43 -15.86
C TRP A 233 -9.16 3.52 -15.20
N GLU A 234 -9.78 4.36 -14.38
CA GLU A 234 -9.12 5.38 -13.56
C GLU A 234 -9.31 5.09 -12.06
N ARG A 235 -8.26 5.27 -11.26
CA ARG A 235 -8.29 5.11 -9.81
C ARG A 235 -9.04 6.30 -9.20
N SER A 236 -10.34 6.14 -8.98
CA SER A 236 -11.19 7.23 -8.50
C SER A 236 -10.98 7.58 -7.03
N VAL A 237 -10.80 6.57 -6.16
CA VAL A 237 -10.66 6.73 -4.69
C VAL A 237 -9.82 5.57 -4.13
N SER A 238 -9.13 5.79 -3.01
CA SER A 238 -8.63 4.71 -2.14
C SER A 238 -9.43 4.71 -0.84
N ARG A 239 -9.84 3.53 -0.35
CA ARG A 239 -10.61 3.39 0.90
C ARG A 239 -9.93 2.38 1.81
N MET A 240 -9.96 2.63 3.11
CA MET A 240 -9.55 1.63 4.10
C MET A 240 -10.48 0.41 4.07
N ALA A 241 -9.93 -0.77 4.35
CA ALA A 241 -10.64 -2.04 4.34
C ALA A 241 -11.72 -2.08 5.45
N ARG A 242 -12.99 -1.85 5.11
CA ARG A 242 -14.10 -1.91 6.09
C ARG A 242 -14.27 -3.35 6.60
N PRO A 243 -14.16 -3.62 7.92
CA PRO A 243 -14.30 -4.97 8.45
C PRO A 243 -15.74 -5.48 8.31
N ILE A 244 -15.90 -6.72 7.81
CA ILE A 244 -17.20 -7.36 7.49
C ILE A 244 -18.12 -7.56 8.70
N SER A 245 -17.59 -7.48 9.92
CA SER A 245 -18.39 -7.39 11.15
C SER A 245 -19.36 -6.21 11.10
N THR A 246 -18.92 -5.05 10.62
CA THR A 246 -19.68 -3.79 10.56
C THR A 246 -20.74 -3.73 9.45
N VAL A 247 -20.87 -4.75 8.61
CA VAL A 247 -21.92 -4.83 7.58
C VAL A 247 -23.11 -5.62 8.13
N SER A 248 -24.30 -5.03 8.15
CA SER A 248 -25.51 -5.70 8.63
C SER A 248 -26.00 -6.74 7.64
N LEU A 249 -25.64 -8.00 7.89
CA LEU A 249 -26.09 -9.22 7.21
C LEU A 249 -26.00 -10.37 8.21
N ASP A 250 -26.82 -11.41 8.02
CA ASP A 250 -26.75 -12.64 8.81
C ASP A 250 -25.32 -13.26 8.81
N LEU A 251 -24.95 -13.87 9.94
CA LEU A 251 -23.64 -14.45 10.16
C LEU A 251 -23.40 -15.72 9.33
N GLU A 252 -24.42 -16.58 9.17
CA GLU A 252 -24.27 -17.80 8.37
C GLU A 252 -24.09 -17.45 6.88
N GLN A 253 -24.90 -16.51 6.37
CA GLN A 253 -24.77 -15.97 5.02
C GLN A 253 -23.38 -15.35 4.77
N LYS A 254 -22.85 -14.55 5.71
CA LYS A 254 -21.47 -14.02 5.63
C LYS A 254 -20.43 -15.13 5.54
N VAL A 255 -20.50 -16.13 6.43
CA VAL A 255 -19.51 -17.22 6.52
C VAL A 255 -19.55 -18.09 5.27
N ASN A 256 -20.75 -18.45 4.79
CA ASN A 256 -20.92 -19.22 3.56
C ASN A 256 -20.37 -18.46 2.33
N LEU A 257 -20.63 -17.15 2.22
CA LEU A 257 -20.12 -16.31 1.13
C LEU A 257 -18.59 -16.16 1.15
N VAL A 258 -18.00 -15.89 2.32
CA VAL A 258 -16.53 -15.77 2.45
C VAL A 258 -15.84 -17.11 2.17
N ARG A 259 -16.44 -18.24 2.58
CA ARG A 259 -15.92 -19.59 2.28
C ARG A 259 -15.91 -19.85 0.76
N ASP A 260 -17.00 -19.55 0.06
CA ASP A 260 -17.14 -19.75 -1.39
C ASP A 260 -16.12 -18.91 -2.18
N ILE A 261 -15.92 -17.64 -1.81
CA ILE A 261 -14.91 -16.78 -2.44
C ILE A 261 -13.49 -17.28 -2.16
N ASN A 262 -13.21 -17.74 -0.93
CA ASN A 262 -11.88 -18.25 -0.57
C ASN A 262 -11.56 -19.59 -1.27
N GLU A 263 -12.54 -20.47 -1.50
CA GLU A 263 -12.39 -21.68 -2.30
C GLU A 263 -12.14 -21.34 -3.78
N TYR A 264 -12.87 -20.36 -4.31
CA TYR A 264 -12.69 -19.85 -5.68
C TYR A 264 -11.31 -19.24 -5.94
N LEU A 265 -10.72 -18.55 -4.95
CA LEU A 265 -9.42 -17.87 -5.09
C LEU A 265 -8.20 -18.78 -4.94
N GLN A 266 -8.37 -20.02 -4.45
CA GLN A 266 -7.25 -20.95 -4.29
C GLN A 266 -6.70 -21.42 -5.65
N PRO A 267 -5.38 -21.40 -5.87
CA PRO A 267 -4.79 -21.69 -7.19
C PRO A 267 -4.96 -23.15 -7.65
N VAL A 268 -5.41 -24.05 -6.76
CA VAL A 268 -5.55 -25.49 -7.00
C VAL A 268 -6.83 -25.84 -7.77
N THR A 269 -7.86 -24.98 -7.74
CA THR A 269 -9.17 -25.24 -8.38
C THR A 269 -9.19 -24.93 -9.88
N ALA A 270 -8.14 -24.31 -10.42
CA ALA A 270 -8.06 -23.82 -11.80
C ALA A 270 -7.85 -24.94 -12.86
N ARG A 271 -8.90 -25.74 -13.11
CA ARG A 271 -8.90 -26.87 -14.07
C ARG A 271 -8.93 -26.47 -15.57
N GLY A 272 -8.19 -25.43 -15.97
CA GLY A 272 -8.03 -24.99 -17.36
C GLY A 272 -9.23 -24.29 -18.02
N ILE A 273 -10.42 -24.36 -17.43
CA ILE A 273 -11.62 -23.61 -17.86
C ILE A 273 -11.53 -22.16 -17.36
N PRO A 274 -11.97 -21.14 -18.12
CA PRO A 274 -12.09 -19.75 -17.66
C PRO A 274 -13.12 -19.58 -16.52
N HIS A 275 -12.71 -19.93 -15.30
CA HIS A 275 -13.57 -19.86 -14.12
C HIS A 275 -13.91 -18.39 -13.80
N ARG A 276 -15.21 -18.07 -13.75
CA ARG A 276 -15.75 -16.77 -13.35
C ARG A 276 -16.86 -17.03 -12.33
N ARG A 277 -16.79 -16.40 -11.15
CA ARG A 277 -17.84 -16.47 -10.13
C ARG A 277 -18.63 -15.16 -10.12
N GLY A 278 -19.94 -15.25 -10.27
CA GLY A 278 -20.86 -14.12 -10.14
C GLY A 278 -21.67 -14.25 -8.86
N TYR A 279 -21.89 -13.13 -8.17
CA TYR A 279 -22.77 -13.04 -7.00
C TYR A 279 -23.81 -11.96 -7.28
N LEU A 280 -25.07 -12.24 -6.93
CA LEU A 280 -26.17 -11.28 -7.06
C LEU A 280 -26.70 -10.94 -5.66
N PHE A 281 -26.46 -9.71 -5.21
CA PHE A 281 -27.04 -9.19 -3.98
C PHE A 281 -28.32 -8.42 -4.33
N HIS A 282 -29.48 -8.87 -3.83
CA HIS A 282 -30.78 -8.24 -4.08
C HIS A 282 -31.45 -7.78 -2.76
N GLY A 283 -32.60 -7.11 -2.86
CA GLY A 283 -33.36 -6.58 -1.72
C GLY A 283 -33.36 -5.05 -1.62
N PRO A 284 -34.05 -4.44 -0.64
CA PRO A 284 -34.32 -3.00 -0.57
C PRO A 284 -33.07 -2.08 -0.62
N PRO A 285 -33.20 -0.81 -1.02
CA PRO A 285 -32.13 0.18 -0.83
C PRO A 285 -31.80 0.33 0.67
N GLY A 286 -30.55 0.67 1.00
CA GLY A 286 -30.10 0.81 2.40
C GLY A 286 -29.70 -0.49 3.11
N THR A 287 -29.82 -1.67 2.47
CA THR A 287 -29.39 -2.97 3.04
C THR A 287 -27.88 -3.26 2.94
N GLY A 288 -27.04 -2.24 2.72
CA GLY A 288 -25.58 -2.40 2.76
C GLY A 288 -24.91 -3.20 1.63
N LYS A 289 -25.64 -3.63 0.59
CA LYS A 289 -25.12 -4.45 -0.53
C LYS A 289 -23.77 -3.96 -1.11
N THR A 290 -23.70 -2.69 -1.52
CA THR A 290 -22.46 -2.05 -2.00
C THR A 290 -21.35 -2.06 -0.94
N SER A 291 -21.69 -1.85 0.33
CA SER A 291 -20.73 -1.90 1.45
C SER A 291 -20.22 -3.31 1.73
N LEU A 292 -21.01 -4.35 1.48
CA LEU A 292 -20.58 -5.76 1.54
C LEU A 292 -19.51 -6.02 0.48
N SER A 293 -19.72 -5.58 -0.76
CA SER A 293 -18.75 -5.71 -1.85
C SER A 293 -17.39 -5.06 -1.50
N PHE A 294 -17.40 -3.86 -0.91
CA PHE A 294 -16.17 -3.20 -0.46
C PHE A 294 -15.53 -3.88 0.77
N ALA A 295 -16.31 -4.41 1.71
CA ALA A 295 -15.78 -5.14 2.87
C ALA A 295 -15.12 -6.48 2.46
N LEU A 296 -15.72 -7.20 1.51
CA LEU A 296 -15.15 -8.41 0.92
C LEU A 296 -13.85 -8.08 0.17
N ALA A 297 -13.83 -6.99 -0.61
CA ALA A 297 -12.64 -6.54 -1.32
C ALA A 297 -11.44 -6.28 -0.40
N GLY A 298 -11.67 -5.60 0.73
CA GLY A 298 -10.65 -5.36 1.75
C GLY A 298 -10.10 -6.64 2.37
N ILE A 299 -10.97 -7.55 2.82
CA ILE A 299 -10.55 -8.84 3.42
C ILE A 299 -9.73 -9.70 2.45
N LEU A 300 -9.98 -9.57 1.14
CA LEU A 300 -9.33 -10.38 0.11
C LEU A 300 -8.11 -9.70 -0.54
N GLY A 301 -7.81 -8.44 -0.19
CA GLY A 301 -6.74 -7.65 -0.80
C GLY A 301 -6.96 -7.42 -2.30
N LEU A 302 -8.21 -7.21 -2.74
CA LEU A 302 -8.57 -7.11 -4.16
C LEU A 302 -9.13 -5.73 -4.53
N ASN A 303 -8.60 -5.12 -5.58
CA ASN A 303 -9.09 -3.84 -6.08
C ASN A 303 -10.48 -3.95 -6.72
N VAL A 304 -11.38 -3.02 -6.39
CA VAL A 304 -12.77 -2.98 -6.90
C VAL A 304 -12.85 -2.14 -8.16
N HIS A 305 -13.47 -2.70 -9.19
CA HIS A 305 -13.70 -2.07 -10.49
C HIS A 305 -15.20 -1.84 -10.62
N CYS A 306 -15.64 -0.61 -10.40
CA CYS A 306 -17.04 -0.24 -10.17
C CYS A 306 -17.67 0.38 -11.43
N ILE A 307 -18.80 -0.16 -11.89
CA ILE A 307 -19.58 0.33 -13.02
C ILE A 307 -21.04 0.42 -12.58
N SER A 308 -21.70 1.59 -12.72
CA SER A 308 -23.17 1.65 -12.70
C SER A 308 -23.67 1.45 -14.13
N LEU A 309 -24.58 0.50 -14.34
CA LEU A 309 -25.16 0.23 -15.66
C LEU A 309 -26.17 1.32 -16.09
N ASN A 310 -26.56 2.20 -15.16
CA ASN A 310 -27.42 3.36 -15.39
C ASN A 310 -26.63 4.61 -15.85
N GLU A 311 -25.30 4.50 -16.05
CA GLU A 311 -24.47 5.63 -16.49
C GLU A 311 -24.71 6.00 -17.96
N ARG A 312 -25.14 7.24 -18.20
CA ARG A 312 -25.48 7.75 -19.54
C ARG A 312 -24.27 7.74 -20.48
N GLY A 313 -24.29 6.83 -21.46
CA GLY A 313 -23.24 6.71 -22.48
C GLY A 313 -22.28 5.54 -22.26
N LEU A 314 -22.52 4.68 -21.28
CA LEU A 314 -21.92 3.34 -21.26
C LEU A 314 -22.51 2.51 -22.42
N THR A 315 -21.72 2.30 -23.48
CA THR A 315 -22.12 1.42 -24.60
C THR A 315 -21.61 0.00 -24.39
N GLU A 316 -22.22 -0.98 -25.06
CA GLU A 316 -21.74 -2.38 -25.07
C GLU A 316 -20.28 -2.48 -25.56
N LEU A 317 -19.88 -1.67 -26.54
CA LEU A 317 -18.50 -1.62 -27.04
C LEU A 317 -17.54 -1.13 -25.96
N CYS A 318 -17.89 -0.05 -25.24
CA CYS A 318 -17.09 0.43 -24.11
C CYS A 318 -17.04 -0.57 -22.95
N LEU A 319 -18.14 -1.27 -22.67
CA LEU A 319 -18.19 -2.31 -21.64
C LEU A 319 -17.26 -3.48 -22.00
N ASN A 320 -17.26 -3.89 -23.27
CA ASN A 320 -16.33 -4.90 -23.80
C ASN A 320 -14.87 -4.46 -23.82
N GLN A 321 -14.57 -3.16 -23.94
CA GLN A 321 -13.22 -2.61 -23.74
C GLN A 321 -12.81 -2.69 -22.26
N LEU A 322 -13.64 -2.15 -21.36
CA LEU A 322 -13.41 -2.17 -19.91
C LEU A 322 -13.17 -3.60 -19.39
N PHE A 323 -13.92 -4.60 -19.85
CA PHE A 323 -13.73 -6.01 -19.48
C PHE A 323 -12.46 -6.68 -20.07
N LYS A 324 -11.86 -6.13 -21.13
CA LYS A 324 -10.56 -6.59 -21.66
C LYS A 324 -9.39 -5.99 -20.89
N ASP A 325 -9.55 -4.75 -20.43
CA ASP A 325 -8.53 -3.99 -19.70
C ASP A 325 -8.47 -4.34 -18.19
N LEU A 326 -9.28 -5.31 -17.72
CA LEU A 326 -9.27 -5.74 -16.32
C LEU A 326 -7.99 -6.50 -15.93
N PRO A 327 -7.41 -6.23 -14.76
CA PRO A 327 -6.27 -6.98 -14.24
C PRO A 327 -6.70 -8.40 -13.78
N ARG A 328 -5.75 -9.34 -13.78
CA ARG A 328 -6.00 -10.78 -13.49
C ARG A 328 -6.57 -11.09 -12.09
N ARG A 329 -6.55 -10.14 -11.16
CA ARG A 329 -7.05 -10.26 -9.78
C ARG A 329 -7.76 -8.97 -9.38
N CYS A 330 -9.08 -8.96 -9.52
CA CYS A 330 -9.94 -7.84 -9.14
C CYS A 330 -11.35 -8.34 -8.81
N ILE A 331 -12.13 -7.50 -8.13
CA ILE A 331 -13.58 -7.66 -8.02
C ILE A 331 -14.23 -6.65 -8.97
N VAL A 332 -15.14 -7.10 -9.83
CA VAL A 332 -15.98 -6.20 -10.64
C VAL A 332 -17.30 -6.02 -9.91
N LEU A 333 -17.65 -4.76 -9.63
CA LEU A 333 -18.92 -4.38 -9.02
C LEU A 333 -19.80 -3.73 -10.08
N LEU A 334 -20.93 -4.38 -10.40
CA LEU A 334 -21.97 -3.83 -11.26
C LEU A 334 -23.10 -3.30 -10.37
N GLU A 335 -23.30 -1.98 -10.38
CA GLU A 335 -24.38 -1.29 -9.67
C GLU A 335 -25.53 -0.95 -10.63
N ASP A 336 -26.72 -0.72 -10.09
CA ASP A 336 -27.93 -0.33 -10.83
C ASP A 336 -28.26 -1.23 -12.04
N ILE A 337 -28.35 -2.54 -11.82
CA ILE A 337 -28.71 -3.52 -12.86
C ILE A 337 -30.19 -3.42 -13.25
N ASP A 338 -31.08 -3.16 -12.28
CA ASP A 338 -32.53 -3.22 -12.46
C ASP A 338 -33.10 -2.31 -13.58
N PRO A 339 -32.62 -1.06 -13.77
CA PRO A 339 -33.09 -0.19 -14.87
C PRO A 339 -32.58 -0.59 -16.25
N ALA A 340 -31.53 -1.41 -16.35
CA ALA A 340 -30.74 -1.56 -17.58
C ALA A 340 -31.34 -2.54 -18.61
N GLY A 341 -32.24 -3.43 -18.18
CA GLY A 341 -32.81 -4.49 -19.04
C GLY A 341 -34.33 -4.55 -19.11
N LEU A 342 -35.06 -4.00 -18.12
CA LEU A 342 -36.52 -4.12 -18.04
C LEU A 342 -37.19 -2.80 -17.64
N ARG A 343 -37.42 -1.95 -18.64
CA ARG A 343 -38.76 -1.34 -18.71
C ARG A 343 -39.73 -2.49 -18.99
N ARG A 344 -40.38 -2.99 -17.93
CA ARG A 344 -41.71 -3.56 -18.13
C ARG A 344 -42.57 -2.40 -18.62
N GLU A 345 -42.92 -2.44 -19.90
CA GLU A 345 -44.12 -1.78 -20.34
C GLU A 345 -45.25 -2.38 -19.51
N GLU A 346 -46.02 -1.52 -18.85
CA GLU A 346 -47.18 -1.94 -18.07
C GLU A 346 -48.16 -2.55 -19.07
N LEU A 347 -48.32 -3.88 -19.04
CA LEU A 347 -49.17 -4.60 -19.97
C LEU A 347 -50.62 -4.25 -19.66
N ASP A 348 -51.11 -3.20 -20.33
CA ASP A 348 -52.50 -2.73 -20.30
C ASP A 348 -53.43 -3.92 -20.55
N SER A 349 -54.10 -4.37 -19.49
CA SER A 349 -54.94 -5.56 -19.50
C SER A 349 -56.29 -5.29 -20.15
N ASN A 350 -56.29 -4.99 -21.46
CA ASN A 350 -57.47 -4.71 -22.27
C ASN A 350 -57.27 -5.07 -23.75
N SER A 351 -57.29 -6.36 -24.09
CA SER A 351 -57.85 -6.84 -25.36
C SER A 351 -58.26 -8.31 -25.25
N ASP A 352 -59.51 -8.61 -25.62
CA ASP A 352 -60.07 -9.97 -25.63
C ASP A 352 -59.73 -10.73 -26.94
N PRO A 353 -59.98 -12.06 -27.05
CA PRO A 353 -59.07 -12.97 -27.76
C PRO A 353 -59.55 -13.46 -29.15
N SER A 354 -58.83 -14.49 -29.65
CA SER A 354 -59.27 -15.53 -30.62
C SER A 354 -58.95 -15.27 -32.12
N PRO A 355 -58.96 -16.29 -33.01
CA PRO A 355 -58.07 -17.48 -32.94
C PRO A 355 -57.48 -17.93 -34.31
N ALA A 356 -56.42 -18.73 -34.29
CA ALA A 356 -56.16 -19.84 -35.25
C ALA A 356 -54.92 -20.67 -34.84
N GLY A 357 -55.00 -22.00 -34.98
CA GLY A 357 -53.84 -22.90 -35.13
C GLY A 357 -53.70 -23.33 -36.60
N PRO A 358 -53.14 -24.52 -36.92
CA PRO A 358 -52.63 -25.61 -36.07
C PRO A 358 -51.12 -25.87 -36.40
N ASP A 359 -50.41 -27.00 -36.21
CA ASP A 359 -50.70 -28.42 -35.90
C ASP A 359 -49.55 -29.03 -35.04
N ASP A 360 -49.83 -30.17 -34.38
CA ASP A 360 -49.02 -31.41 -34.19
C ASP A 360 -47.50 -31.39 -33.79
N ALA A 361 -46.95 -32.36 -33.01
CA ALA A 361 -47.49 -33.44 -32.16
C ALA A 361 -46.35 -34.10 -31.31
N GLU A 362 -46.72 -34.94 -30.30
CA GLU A 362 -45.91 -36.00 -29.63
C GLU A 362 -44.64 -35.56 -28.83
N ASP A 363 -44.13 -36.21 -27.76
CA ASP A 363 -44.53 -37.29 -26.81
C ASP A 363 -43.79 -36.96 -25.46
N SER A 364 -44.12 -37.30 -24.20
CA SER A 364 -44.86 -38.37 -23.50
C SER A 364 -44.13 -39.75 -23.39
N VAL A 365 -44.29 -40.57 -22.33
CA VAL A 365 -45.00 -40.37 -21.04
C VAL A 365 -44.03 -39.80 -19.95
N ASP A 366 -43.64 -40.38 -18.79
CA ASP A 366 -43.94 -41.59 -17.98
C ASP A 366 -43.72 -41.26 -16.48
N SER A 367 -43.92 -42.19 -15.50
CA SER A 367 -43.94 -41.83 -14.05
C SER A 367 -43.58 -42.93 -13.03
N GLY A 368 -42.81 -42.56 -12.00
CA GLY A 368 -42.75 -43.25 -10.68
C GLY A 368 -41.94 -44.57 -10.64
N PRO A 369 -42.02 -45.37 -9.54
CA PRO A 369 -42.82 -45.17 -8.32
C PRO A 369 -42.01 -45.06 -7.00
N ASP A 370 -42.70 -44.88 -5.86
CA ASP A 370 -42.17 -44.83 -4.48
C ASP A 370 -41.43 -46.12 -4.05
N GLY A 371 -40.42 -46.12 -3.16
CA GLY A 371 -40.36 -45.67 -1.75
C GLY A 371 -39.85 -46.85 -0.88
N PRO A 372 -39.91 -46.87 0.47
CA PRO A 372 -39.93 -45.79 1.48
C PRO A 372 -38.70 -45.88 2.45
N TYR A 373 -38.58 -44.99 3.45
CA TYR A 373 -38.28 -45.28 4.89
C TYR A 373 -37.99 -43.99 5.69
N GLY A 374 -38.14 -44.07 7.02
CA GLY A 374 -38.13 -42.92 7.96
C GLY A 374 -36.77 -42.57 8.60
N PRO A 375 -36.77 -41.63 9.57
CA PRO A 375 -35.56 -40.94 10.03
C PRO A 375 -34.76 -41.69 11.11
N ALA A 376 -33.47 -41.36 11.22
CA ALA A 376 -32.63 -41.70 12.35
C ALA A 376 -31.89 -40.44 12.84
N ALA A 377 -32.18 -40.01 14.07
CA ALA A 377 -31.40 -39.00 14.77
C ALA A 377 -30.22 -39.67 15.50
N THR A 378 -29.08 -38.98 15.62
CA THR A 378 -27.99 -39.40 16.51
C THR A 378 -27.36 -38.17 17.13
N GLU A 379 -27.63 -37.94 18.42
CA GLU A 379 -26.85 -36.98 19.21
C GLU A 379 -25.41 -37.49 19.32
N VAL A 380 -24.43 -36.61 19.10
CA VAL A 380 -23.07 -36.80 19.62
C VAL A 380 -22.74 -35.56 20.45
N LYS A 381 -22.82 -35.71 21.78
CA LYS A 381 -22.23 -34.76 22.72
C LYS A 381 -20.73 -34.99 22.76
N ASP A 382 -19.95 -33.98 22.45
CA ASP A 382 -18.62 -33.81 23.02
C ASP A 382 -18.45 -32.37 23.51
N SER A 383 -17.75 -32.20 24.62
CA SER A 383 -17.76 -30.99 25.44
C SER A 383 -16.36 -30.42 25.60
N SER A 384 -16.03 -29.40 24.80
CA SER A 384 -14.81 -28.61 24.99
C SER A 384 -15.10 -27.11 24.93
N LYS A 385 -14.90 -26.41 26.06
CA LYS A 385 -14.96 -24.95 26.11
C LYS A 385 -13.80 -24.34 25.32
N LYS A 386 -14.06 -23.90 24.09
CA LYS A 386 -13.21 -22.88 23.44
C LYS A 386 -13.58 -21.51 24.03
N LYS A 387 -12.57 -20.70 24.36
CA LYS A 387 -12.78 -19.29 24.71
C LYS A 387 -13.19 -18.51 23.45
N ASN A 388 -14.11 -17.57 23.57
CA ASN A 388 -14.32 -16.57 22.52
C ASN A 388 -13.12 -15.61 22.49
N PRO A 389 -12.51 -15.33 21.32
CA PRO A 389 -11.46 -14.33 21.21
C PRO A 389 -11.97 -12.91 21.48
N ASP A 390 -13.27 -12.69 21.25
CA ASP A 390 -13.95 -11.40 21.38
C ASP A 390 -13.91 -10.86 22.82
N GLU A 391 -13.90 -11.74 23.82
CA GLU A 391 -13.89 -11.37 25.24
C GLU A 391 -12.55 -10.75 25.65
N ASP A 392 -11.43 -11.29 25.17
CA ASP A 392 -10.09 -10.79 25.48
C ASP A 392 -9.75 -9.55 24.61
N PHE A 393 -10.35 -9.42 23.41
CA PHE A 393 -10.32 -8.18 22.62
C PHE A 393 -11.11 -7.04 23.30
N LEU A 394 -12.33 -7.29 23.78
CA LEU A 394 -13.15 -6.33 24.52
C LEU A 394 -12.43 -5.81 25.77
N LYS A 395 -11.77 -6.68 26.54
CA LYS A 395 -10.95 -6.30 27.70
C LYS A 395 -9.79 -5.39 27.31
N LEU A 396 -9.15 -5.62 26.17
CA LEU A 396 -8.04 -4.80 25.68
C LEU A 396 -8.52 -3.39 25.27
N VAL A 397 -9.61 -3.31 24.50
CA VAL A 397 -10.21 -2.03 24.05
C VAL A 397 -10.70 -1.20 25.25
N THR A 398 -11.32 -1.85 26.24
CA THR A 398 -11.84 -1.18 27.45
C THR A 398 -10.73 -0.61 28.36
N ALA A 399 -9.48 -1.06 28.20
CA ALA A 399 -8.37 -0.67 29.06
C ALA A 399 -7.62 0.61 28.61
N VAL A 400 -7.87 1.11 27.38
CA VAL A 400 -7.05 2.16 26.75
C VAL A 400 -7.76 3.52 26.67
N LEU A 401 -9.09 3.54 26.61
CA LEU A 401 -9.86 4.78 26.41
C LEU A 401 -10.01 5.62 27.71
N PRO A 402 -9.94 6.96 27.63
CA PRO A 402 -10.19 7.83 28.77
C PRO A 402 -11.67 7.78 29.21
N LYS A 403 -11.91 8.01 30.51
CA LYS A 403 -13.23 7.82 31.15
C LYS A 403 -14.24 8.90 30.77
N VAL A 404 -14.97 8.68 29.68
CA VAL A 404 -16.20 9.40 29.33
C VAL A 404 -17.38 8.45 29.53
N ASP A 405 -18.00 8.50 30.72
CA ASP A 405 -19.21 7.78 31.16
C ASP A 405 -19.54 6.48 30.42
N THR A 406 -18.58 5.53 30.45
CA THR A 406 -18.68 4.26 29.74
C THR A 406 -19.74 3.36 30.37
N PHE A 407 -20.89 3.25 29.71
CA PHE A 407 -21.89 2.22 29.97
C PHE A 407 -21.23 0.84 29.91
N SER A 408 -21.52 -0.04 30.88
CA SER A 408 -21.00 -1.42 30.85
C SER A 408 -21.54 -2.16 29.62
N PRO A 409 -20.79 -3.10 29.02
CA PRO A 409 -21.24 -3.83 27.84
C PRO A 409 -22.56 -4.59 28.08
N GLU A 410 -22.77 -5.10 29.30
CA GLU A 410 -24.03 -5.71 29.75
C GLU A 410 -25.21 -4.72 29.68
N ARG A 411 -25.01 -3.46 30.10
CA ARG A 411 -26.04 -2.41 30.04
C ARG A 411 -26.28 -1.93 28.62
N ILE A 412 -25.28 -1.98 27.74
CA ILE A 412 -25.45 -1.71 26.31
C ILE A 412 -26.29 -2.83 25.67
N ALA A 413 -26.12 -4.09 26.09
CA ALA A 413 -26.94 -5.20 25.63
C ALA A 413 -28.42 -5.06 26.05
N ASP A 414 -28.71 -4.76 27.33
CA ASP A 414 -30.09 -4.46 27.81
C ASP A 414 -30.74 -3.33 27.00
N MET A 415 -30.02 -2.23 26.78
CA MET A 415 -30.53 -1.11 25.99
C MET A 415 -30.73 -1.47 24.51
N ALA A 416 -29.94 -2.38 23.94
CA ALA A 416 -30.08 -2.83 22.56
C ALA A 416 -31.26 -3.81 22.37
N GLU A 417 -31.49 -4.71 23.33
CA GLU A 417 -32.66 -5.60 23.35
C GLU A 417 -33.96 -4.79 23.46
N ARG A 418 -34.02 -3.87 24.43
CA ARG A 418 -35.16 -2.96 24.63
C ARG A 418 -35.33 -1.90 23.54
N PHE A 419 -34.32 -1.69 22.69
CA PHE A 419 -34.41 -0.91 21.46
C PHE A 419 -35.05 -1.74 20.34
N ALA A 420 -34.65 -3.01 20.20
CA ALA A 420 -35.20 -3.93 19.22
C ALA A 420 -36.68 -4.23 19.48
N GLU A 421 -37.08 -4.48 20.73
CA GLU A 421 -38.50 -4.69 21.14
C GLU A 421 -39.46 -3.58 20.67
N GLN A 422 -38.97 -2.34 20.51
CA GLN A 422 -39.78 -1.20 20.11
C GLN A 422 -39.97 -1.08 18.59
N LEU A 423 -39.22 -1.85 17.78
CA LEU A 423 -39.24 -1.79 16.33
C LEU A 423 -39.91 -3.03 15.71
N PRO A 424 -40.92 -2.89 14.85
CA PRO A 424 -41.48 -4.02 14.13
C PRO A 424 -40.47 -4.64 13.15
N GLU A 425 -40.48 -5.98 13.10
CA GLU A 425 -39.63 -6.80 12.23
C GLU A 425 -39.73 -6.40 10.75
N ASP A 426 -38.64 -6.60 10.00
CA ASP A 426 -38.46 -6.34 8.55
C ASP A 426 -38.90 -4.96 8.00
N THR A 427 -39.28 -4.02 8.87
CA THR A 427 -39.91 -2.75 8.49
C THR A 427 -38.90 -1.60 8.28
N PHE A 428 -37.71 -1.73 8.85
CA PHE A 428 -36.65 -0.72 8.85
C PHE A 428 -35.36 -1.27 8.26
N SER A 429 -34.75 -0.53 7.33
CA SER A 429 -33.45 -0.89 6.78
C SER A 429 -32.31 -0.57 7.75
N PRO A 430 -31.18 -1.32 7.73
CA PRO A 430 -30.03 -1.03 8.58
C PRO A 430 -29.50 0.40 8.44
N ALA A 431 -29.56 1.00 7.24
CA ALA A 431 -29.17 2.38 7.02
C ALA A 431 -30.10 3.42 7.69
N GLU A 432 -31.41 3.15 7.81
CA GLU A 432 -32.34 4.01 8.54
C GLU A 432 -32.04 4.00 10.05
N VAL A 433 -31.82 2.80 10.62
CA VAL A 433 -31.47 2.62 12.04
C VAL A 433 -30.09 3.22 12.35
N GLN A 434 -29.09 2.97 11.51
CA GLN A 434 -27.76 3.57 11.65
C GLN A 434 -27.82 5.10 11.54
N GLY A 435 -28.62 5.64 10.61
CA GLY A 435 -28.81 7.08 10.43
C GLY A 435 -29.52 7.77 11.60
N TYR A 436 -30.34 7.04 12.37
CA TYR A 436 -30.88 7.51 13.64
C TYR A 436 -29.82 7.48 14.76
N LEU A 437 -29.19 6.33 14.98
CA LEU A 437 -28.21 6.15 16.05
C LEU A 437 -26.99 7.08 15.93
N LEU A 438 -26.52 7.37 14.70
CA LEU A 438 -25.40 8.30 14.48
C LEU A 438 -25.71 9.73 14.97
N LYS A 439 -26.97 10.18 14.93
CA LYS A 439 -27.38 11.50 15.48
C LYS A 439 -27.34 11.53 17.02
N LYS A 440 -27.31 10.36 17.66
CA LYS A 440 -27.30 10.17 19.12
C LYS A 440 -26.03 9.45 19.61
N LYS A 441 -24.92 9.48 18.85
CA LYS A 441 -23.65 8.76 19.14
C LYS A 441 -23.12 8.94 20.58
N ARG A 442 -23.48 10.04 21.27
CA ARG A 442 -23.04 10.37 22.63
C ARG A 442 -24.09 10.12 23.74
N ASP A 443 -25.34 9.75 23.41
CA ASP A 443 -26.39 9.49 24.40
C ASP A 443 -27.31 8.31 23.97
N PRO A 444 -27.05 7.08 24.46
CA PRO A 444 -27.89 5.93 24.15
C PRO A 444 -29.22 5.92 24.93
N VAL A 445 -29.35 6.69 26.02
CA VAL A 445 -30.58 6.75 26.82
C VAL A 445 -31.60 7.62 26.10
N GLN A 446 -31.20 8.81 25.64
CA GLN A 446 -32.04 9.65 24.79
C GLN A 446 -32.43 8.92 23.49
N ALA A 447 -31.52 8.13 22.91
CA ALA A 447 -31.85 7.31 21.75
C ALA A 447 -33.01 6.34 22.05
N LEU A 448 -33.00 5.65 23.20
CA LEU A 448 -34.04 4.71 23.61
C LEU A 448 -35.39 5.40 23.90
N GLU A 449 -35.40 6.61 24.47
CA GLU A 449 -36.61 7.39 24.75
C GLU A 449 -37.27 7.99 23.49
N GLU A 450 -36.47 8.34 22.47
CA GLU A 450 -36.97 8.95 21.23
C GLU A 450 -37.34 7.94 20.14
N VAL A 451 -37.00 6.64 20.29
CA VAL A 451 -37.27 5.57 19.29
C VAL A 451 -38.73 5.50 18.86
N CYS A 452 -39.69 5.46 19.79
CA CYS A 452 -41.11 5.38 19.42
C CYS A 452 -41.55 6.56 18.55
N LYS A 453 -41.11 7.78 18.88
CA LYS A 453 -41.41 9.01 18.13
C LYS A 453 -40.79 8.97 16.72
N TRP A 454 -39.54 8.51 16.62
CA TRP A 454 -38.84 8.35 15.34
C TRP A 454 -39.48 7.28 14.46
N ARG A 455 -39.75 6.10 15.02
CA ARG A 455 -40.44 4.98 14.36
C ARG A 455 -41.75 5.44 13.74
N ASP A 456 -42.61 6.07 14.54
CA ASP A 456 -43.95 6.47 14.11
C ASP A 456 -43.89 7.59 13.05
N SER A 457 -42.94 8.52 13.17
CA SER A 457 -42.63 9.54 12.15
C SER A 457 -42.23 8.93 10.80
N VAL A 458 -41.32 7.94 10.81
CA VAL A 458 -40.84 7.26 9.59
C VAL A 458 -41.94 6.39 8.98
N LEU A 459 -42.76 5.71 9.79
CA LEU A 459 -43.92 4.93 9.31
C LEU A 459 -44.95 5.82 8.63
N GLU A 460 -45.32 6.95 9.23
CA GLU A 460 -46.24 7.92 8.63
C GLU A 460 -45.72 8.52 7.32
N ALA A 461 -44.41 8.75 7.21
CA ALA A 461 -43.79 9.23 5.99
C ALA A 461 -43.70 8.17 4.89
N LYS A 462 -43.41 6.91 5.25
CA LYS A 462 -43.47 5.75 4.33
C LYS A 462 -44.90 5.59 3.76
N LYS A 463 -45.95 5.70 4.60
CA LYS A 463 -47.36 5.74 4.13
C LYS A 463 -47.66 6.90 3.18
N LYS A 464 -47.05 8.06 3.39
CA LYS A 464 -47.23 9.29 2.59
C LYS A 464 -46.29 9.40 1.38
N GLY A 465 -45.55 8.34 1.04
CA GLY A 465 -44.63 8.29 -0.10
C GLY A 465 -43.52 9.36 -0.09
N THR A 466 -43.29 10.02 1.04
CA THR A 466 -42.47 11.24 1.13
C THR A 466 -41.21 10.95 1.93
N LYS A 467 -40.03 11.28 1.40
CA LYS A 467 -38.75 11.09 2.11
C LYS A 467 -38.68 12.00 3.33
N VAL A 468 -38.43 11.42 4.52
CA VAL A 468 -38.15 12.19 5.74
C VAL A 468 -36.78 12.85 5.61
N VAL A 469 -36.77 14.14 5.35
CA VAL A 469 -35.70 15.02 5.84
C VAL A 469 -36.16 15.46 7.23
N SER A 470 -35.48 15.00 8.28
CA SER A 470 -35.73 15.56 9.61
C SER A 470 -35.22 17.00 9.64
N GLU A 471 -35.90 17.87 10.38
CA GLU A 471 -35.41 19.22 10.64
C GLU A 471 -34.11 19.20 11.47
N LYS A 472 -33.49 20.39 11.59
CA LYS A 472 -32.15 20.60 12.14
C LYS A 472 -32.11 20.63 13.65
#